data_AF-A0AA37T583-F1
#
_entry.id   AF-A0AA37T583-F1
#
_cell.length_a   1.000
_cell.length_b   1.000
_cell.length_c   1.000
_cell.angle_alpha   90.00
_cell.angle_beta   90.00
_cell.angle_gamma   90.00
#
_symmetry.space_group_name_H-M   'P 1'
#
loop_
_entity.id
_entity.type
_entity.pdbx_description
1 polymer ?
#
loop_
_entity_poly.entity_id
_entity_poly.type
_entity_poly.pdbx_seq_one_letter_code
_entity_poly.pdbx_strand_id
1 'polypeptide(L)'
;MGILKSIKKKYVAHKFSSENLNIIQDIQGDTFVDILSAYRCDGWELVTDYRDFDASINKWQGKLRKGSIVLVLDWNQHKLGQVVGPERVIMPLSKAFSLQALKRPK
;
A
#
# COMPACT_ATOMS: atom_id res chain seq x y z
N MET A 1 20.83 -12.13 17.47
CA MET A 1 20.05 -11.69 16.29
C MET A 1 19.29 -10.37 16.57
N GLY A 2 19.94 -9.19 16.61
CA GLY A 2 19.25 -7.97 17.09
C GLY A 2 19.54 -6.63 16.42
N ILE A 3 20.70 -6.46 15.77
CA ILE A 3 21.18 -5.11 15.41
C ILE A 3 20.77 -4.70 13.98
N LEU A 4 20.79 -5.63 13.03
CA LEU A 4 20.45 -5.33 11.62
C LEU A 4 18.94 -5.04 11.39
N LYS A 5 18.04 -5.66 12.18
CA LYS A 5 16.59 -5.42 12.09
C LYS A 5 16.20 -4.03 12.59
N SER A 6 16.87 -3.53 13.63
CA SER A 6 16.55 -2.22 14.23
C SER A 6 16.97 -1.05 13.33
N ILE A 7 18.11 -1.19 12.64
CA ILE A 7 18.60 -0.18 11.67
C ILE A 7 17.66 -0.09 10.45
N LYS A 8 17.22 -1.24 9.90
CA LYS A 8 16.24 -1.26 8.80
C LYS A 8 14.89 -0.63 9.20
N LYS A 9 14.38 -0.92 10.40
CA LYS A 9 13.14 -0.29 10.90
C LYS A 9 13.28 1.24 11.06
N LYS A 10 14.41 1.72 11.58
CA LYS A 10 14.68 3.17 11.71
C LYS A 10 14.75 3.87 10.35
N TYR A 11 15.41 3.27 9.36
CA TYR A 11 15.51 3.82 8.01
C TYR A 11 14.15 3.91 7.32
N VAL A 12 13.33 2.85 7.40
CA VAL A 12 11.97 2.85 6.86
C VAL A 12 11.13 3.92 7.53
N ALA A 13 11.14 4.00 8.86
CA ALA A 13 10.40 5.04 9.59
C ALA A 13 10.84 6.47 9.22
N HIS A 14 12.15 6.68 9.00
CA HIS A 14 12.68 7.98 8.59
C HIS A 14 12.23 8.35 7.18
N LYS A 15 12.30 7.43 6.22
CA LYS A 15 11.82 7.64 4.85
C LYS A 15 10.32 7.96 4.81
N PHE A 16 9.52 7.25 5.61
CA PHE A 16 8.09 7.54 5.75
C PHE A 16 7.84 8.96 6.28
N SER A 17 8.62 9.39 7.28
CA SER A 17 8.49 10.72 7.87
C SER A 17 9.00 11.85 6.98
N SER A 18 10.07 11.65 6.20
CA SER A 18 10.63 12.70 5.33
C SER A 18 9.80 12.91 4.06
N GLU A 19 9.10 11.87 3.59
CA GLU A 19 8.30 11.90 2.37
C GLU A 19 6.78 12.08 2.65
N ASN A 20 6.38 12.35 3.91
CA ASN A 20 4.97 12.44 4.34
C ASN A 20 4.12 11.26 3.84
N LEU A 21 4.67 10.05 3.98
CA LEU A 21 3.99 8.82 3.56
C LEU A 21 3.21 8.22 4.72
N ASN A 22 2.04 7.69 4.38
CA ASN A 22 1.25 6.84 5.25
C ASN A 22 1.11 5.44 4.64
N ILE A 23 0.78 4.48 5.49
CA ILE A 23 0.52 3.10 5.10
C ILE A 23 -0.81 2.62 5.68
N ILE A 24 -1.55 1.84 4.90
CA ILE A 24 -2.64 1.00 5.37
C ILE A 24 -2.15 -0.45 5.25
N GLN A 25 -2.35 -1.25 6.30
CA GLN A 25 -1.92 -2.66 6.37
C GLN A 25 -3.12 -3.55 6.71
N ASP A 26 -2.92 -4.86 6.59
CA ASP A 26 -3.90 -5.89 6.94
C ASP A 26 -5.20 -5.80 6.10
N ILE A 27 -5.09 -5.34 4.85
CA ILE A 27 -6.24 -5.17 3.94
C ILE A 27 -6.68 -6.53 3.41
N GLN A 28 -7.93 -6.92 3.65
CA GLN A 28 -8.50 -8.18 3.18
C GLN A 28 -8.57 -8.25 1.66
N GLY A 29 -8.58 -9.48 1.11
CA GLY A 29 -8.52 -9.72 -0.34
C GLY A 29 -9.59 -8.98 -1.11
N ASP A 30 -10.85 -9.15 -0.71
CA ASP A 30 -11.99 -8.51 -1.38
C ASP A 30 -11.88 -6.99 -1.34
N THR A 31 -11.56 -6.42 -0.17
CA THR A 31 -11.32 -4.97 -0.02
C THR A 31 -10.15 -4.49 -0.87
N PHE A 32 -9.10 -5.30 -1.03
CA PHE A 32 -7.95 -4.96 -1.87
C PHE A 32 -8.33 -4.94 -3.36
N VAL A 33 -9.16 -5.88 -3.80
CA VAL A 33 -9.76 -5.88 -5.15
C VAL A 33 -10.61 -4.63 -5.36
N ASP A 34 -11.45 -4.27 -4.38
CA ASP A 34 -12.31 -3.09 -4.45
C ASP A 34 -11.51 -1.79 -4.53
N ILE A 35 -10.43 -1.67 -3.76
CA ILE A 35 -9.51 -0.51 -3.83
C ILE A 35 -8.90 -0.38 -5.22
N LEU A 36 -8.36 -1.48 -5.77
CA LEU A 36 -7.78 -1.48 -7.11
C LEU A 36 -8.80 -1.06 -8.16
N SER A 37 -10.01 -1.61 -8.09
CA SER A 37 -11.09 -1.33 -9.03
C SER A 37 -11.54 0.13 -8.94
N ALA A 38 -11.78 0.64 -7.73
CA ALA A 38 -12.20 2.01 -7.51
C ALA A 38 -11.19 3.03 -8.05
N TYR A 39 -9.90 2.81 -7.79
CA TYR A 39 -8.86 3.72 -8.26
C TYR A 39 -8.68 3.64 -9.78
N ARG A 40 -8.78 2.46 -10.39
CA ARG A 40 -8.78 2.33 -11.86
C ARG A 40 -9.96 3.07 -12.48
N CYS A 41 -11.15 2.96 -11.89
CA CYS A 41 -12.34 3.70 -12.33
C CYS A 41 -12.18 5.23 -12.17
N ASP A 42 -11.45 5.69 -11.14
CA ASP A 42 -11.07 7.11 -10.96
C ASP A 42 -9.90 7.55 -11.88
N GLY A 43 -9.52 6.72 -12.85
CA GLY A 43 -8.49 7.07 -13.84
C GLY A 43 -7.06 6.94 -13.33
N TRP A 44 -6.82 6.14 -12.28
CA TRP A 44 -5.47 5.74 -11.91
C TRP A 44 -4.99 4.61 -12.81
N GLU A 45 -3.73 4.73 -13.24
CA GLU A 45 -3.05 3.71 -14.05
C GLU A 45 -2.43 2.66 -13.14
N LEU A 46 -2.81 1.40 -13.35
CA LEU A 46 -2.19 0.26 -12.68
C LEU A 46 -0.95 -0.18 -13.48
N VAL A 47 0.22 -0.09 -12.85
CA VAL A 47 1.50 -0.59 -13.37
C VAL A 47 1.89 -1.82 -12.56
N THR A 48 2.02 -2.95 -13.23
CA THR A 48 2.46 -4.22 -12.62
C THR A 48 3.60 -4.82 -13.44
N ASP A 49 4.48 -5.58 -12.80
CA ASP A 49 5.61 -6.23 -13.46
C ASP A 49 5.26 -7.62 -14.01
N TYR A 50 4.07 -8.16 -13.70
CA TYR A 50 3.74 -9.57 -13.95
C TYR A 50 2.32 -9.80 -14.48
N ARG A 51 1.33 -9.80 -13.60
CA ARG A 51 -0.06 -10.14 -13.90
C ARG A 51 -1.01 -9.30 -13.07
N ASP A 52 -2.26 -9.21 -13.50
CA ASP A 52 -3.34 -8.60 -12.72
C ASP A 52 -3.50 -9.30 -11.37
N PHE A 53 -3.99 -8.53 -10.39
CA PHE A 53 -4.20 -9.03 -9.04
C PHE A 53 -5.38 -10.00 -8.99
N ASP A 54 -5.22 -11.07 -8.22
CA ASP A 54 -6.25 -11.99 -7.78
C ASP A 54 -5.94 -12.42 -6.33
N ALA A 55 -6.97 -12.61 -5.51
CA ALA A 55 -6.81 -12.91 -4.09
C ALA A 55 -6.22 -14.31 -3.85
N SER A 56 -6.29 -15.22 -4.83
CA SER A 56 -5.65 -16.54 -4.76
C SER A 56 -4.12 -16.49 -4.88
N ILE A 57 -3.55 -15.35 -5.26
CA ILE A 57 -2.11 -15.21 -5.51
C ILE A 57 -1.33 -15.12 -4.19
N ASN A 58 -0.30 -15.95 -4.05
CA ASN A 58 0.56 -15.95 -2.86
C ASN A 58 1.24 -14.60 -2.58
N LYS A 59 1.76 -13.95 -3.62
CA LYS A 59 2.45 -12.65 -3.57
C LYS A 59 2.16 -11.85 -4.84
N TRP A 60 1.83 -10.58 -4.66
CA TRP A 60 1.63 -9.66 -5.77
C TRP A 60 2.13 -8.27 -5.38
N GLN A 61 2.62 -7.52 -6.36
CA GLN A 61 3.07 -6.14 -6.18
C GLN A 61 2.61 -5.32 -7.38
N GLY A 62 2.24 -4.07 -7.12
CA GLY A 62 1.82 -3.15 -8.16
C GLY A 62 1.94 -1.71 -7.72
N LYS A 63 1.74 -0.80 -8.66
CA LYS A 63 1.71 0.64 -8.42
C LYS A 63 0.49 1.25 -9.09
N LEU A 64 -0.27 2.06 -8.37
CA LEU A 64 -1.26 2.94 -8.96
C LEU A 64 -0.64 4.32 -9.17
N ARG A 65 -0.78 4.88 -10.37
CA ARG A 65 -0.24 6.19 -10.74
C ARG A 65 -1.35 7.14 -11.21
N LYS A 66 -1.28 8.40 -10.79
CA LYS A 66 -2.12 9.49 -11.32
C LYS A 66 -1.31 10.78 -11.30
N GLY A 67 -0.92 11.23 -12.49
CA GLY A 67 0.07 12.30 -12.64
C GLY A 67 1.40 11.92 -11.97
N SER A 68 1.88 12.78 -11.06
CA SER A 68 3.11 12.54 -10.29
C SER A 68 2.91 11.70 -9.01
N ILE A 69 1.66 11.34 -8.69
CA ILE A 69 1.34 10.59 -7.48
C ILE A 69 1.47 9.10 -7.76
N VAL A 70 2.14 8.39 -6.84
CA VAL A 70 2.30 6.94 -6.88
C VAL A 70 1.82 6.35 -5.56
N LEU A 71 0.95 5.34 -5.64
CA LEU A 71 0.65 4.43 -4.54
C LEU A 71 1.36 3.11 -4.81
N VAL A 72 2.10 2.61 -3.82
CA VAL A 72 2.73 1.29 -3.87
C VAL A 72 1.81 0.30 -3.17
N LEU A 73 1.52 -0.79 -3.86
CA LEU A 73 0.62 -1.84 -3.41
C LEU A 73 1.41 -3.13 -3.28
N ASP A 74 1.29 -3.79 -2.13
CA ASP A 74 1.81 -5.14 -1.96
C ASP A 74 0.72 -6.05 -1.40
N TRP A 75 0.72 -7.28 -1.86
CA TRP A 75 -0.13 -8.35 -1.36
C TRP A 75 0.71 -9.56 -0.99
N ASN A 76 0.36 -10.17 0.14
CA ASN A 76 0.87 -11.46 0.55
C ASN A 76 -0.24 -12.23 1.27
N GLN A 77 -0.53 -13.46 0.87
CA GLN A 77 -1.64 -14.22 1.46
C GLN A 77 -1.53 -14.40 2.99
N HIS A 78 -0.32 -14.37 3.57
CA HIS A 78 -0.12 -14.47 5.02
C HIS A 78 -0.09 -13.13 5.76
N LYS A 79 0.21 -12.02 5.06
CA LYS A 79 0.30 -10.66 5.65
C LYS A 79 -0.78 -9.71 5.14
N LEU A 80 -1.65 -10.21 4.29
CA LEU A 80 -2.71 -9.50 3.59
C LEU A 80 -2.16 -8.32 2.75
N GLY A 81 -3.05 -7.44 2.31
CA GLY A 81 -2.72 -6.29 1.49
C GLY A 81 -2.16 -5.12 2.29
N GLN A 82 -1.30 -4.34 1.63
CA GLN A 82 -0.85 -3.05 2.11
C GLN A 82 -0.82 -2.01 0.97
N VAL A 83 -1.12 -0.76 1.32
CA VAL A 83 -1.01 0.38 0.40
C VAL A 83 -0.16 1.46 1.07
N VAL A 84 0.86 1.94 0.37
CA VAL A 84 1.76 3.02 0.80
C VAL A 84 1.64 4.19 -0.16
N GLY A 85 1.57 5.41 0.35
CA GLY A 85 1.55 6.60 -0.46
C GLY A 85 1.49 7.89 0.34
N PRO A 86 1.38 9.05 -0.32
CA PRO A 86 1.29 10.34 0.35
C PRO A 86 0.07 10.41 1.30
N GLU A 87 0.25 11.05 2.45
CA GLU A 87 -0.81 11.24 3.46
C GLU A 87 -2.12 11.77 2.85
N ARG A 88 -2.01 12.76 1.95
CA ARG A 88 -3.15 13.39 1.27
C ARG A 88 -4.02 12.44 0.42
N VAL A 89 -3.50 11.26 0.05
CA VAL A 89 -4.25 10.22 -0.69
C VAL A 89 -4.63 9.06 0.22
N ILE A 90 -3.70 8.63 1.08
CA ILE A 90 -3.93 7.51 1.98
C ILE A 90 -5.01 7.81 3.02
N MET A 91 -5.08 9.04 3.54
CA MET A 91 -6.11 9.41 4.54
C MET A 91 -7.55 9.38 3.97
N PRO A 92 -7.84 9.95 2.78
CA PRO A 92 -9.13 9.74 2.12
C PRO A 92 -9.43 8.27 1.81
N LEU A 93 -8.44 7.52 1.30
CA LEU A 93 -8.57 6.09 1.02
C LEU A 93 -9.00 5.33 2.28
N SER A 94 -8.29 5.54 3.38
CA SER A 94 -8.56 4.83 4.63
C SER A 94 -9.98 5.12 5.13
N LYS A 95 -10.46 6.37 5.00
CA LYS A 95 -11.84 6.73 5.35
C LYS A 95 -12.86 6.07 4.44
N ALA A 96 -12.63 6.07 3.12
CA ALA A 96 -13.56 5.50 2.15
C ALA A 96 -13.79 3.99 2.36
N PHE A 97 -12.76 3.27 2.80
CA PHE A 97 -12.81 1.82 3.00
C PHE A 97 -12.89 1.41 4.49
N SER A 98 -13.11 2.35 5.41
CA SER A 98 -13.13 2.11 6.86
C SER A 98 -11.88 1.40 7.40
N LEU A 99 -10.71 1.75 6.85
CA LEU A 99 -9.39 1.20 7.20
C LEU A 99 -8.59 2.18 8.07
N GLN A 100 -7.57 1.66 8.75
CA GLN A 100 -6.66 2.47 9.56
C GLN A 100 -5.40 2.85 8.77
N ALA A 101 -5.20 4.16 8.56
CA ALA A 101 -3.93 4.70 8.08
C ALA A 101 -2.94 4.89 9.24
N LEU A 102 -1.67 4.56 9.00
CA LEU A 102 -0.58 4.66 9.95
C LEU A 102 0.55 5.51 9.37
N LYS A 103 1.25 6.24 10.25
CA LYS A 103 2.45 7.02 9.89
C LYS A 103 3.72 6.17 9.76
N ARG A 104 3.64 4.89 10.12
CA ARG A 104 4.73 3.91 10.03
C ARG A 104 4.18 2.49 9.96
N PRO A 105 4.90 1.54 9.34
CA PRO A 105 4.53 0.13 9.38
C PRO A 105 4.51 -0.42 10.82
N LYS A 106 3.60 -1.36 11.10
CA LYS A 106 3.54 -2.17 12.33
C LYS A 106 4.79 -3.04 12.50
#